data_AF-A0A380FXQ9-F1
#
_entry.id   AF-A0A380FXQ9-F1
#
_cell.length_a   1.000
_cell.length_b   1.000
_cell.length_c   1.000
_cell.angle_alpha   90.00
_cell.angle_beta   90.00
_cell.angle_gamma   90.00
#
_symmetry.space_group_name_H-M   'P 1'
#
loop_
_entity.id
_entity.type
_entity.pdbx_description
1 polymer ?
#
loop_
_entity_poly.entity_id
_entity_poly.type
_entity_poly.pdbx_seq_one_letter_code
_entity_poly.pdbx_strand_id
1 'polypeptide(L)'
;MNWETKSLIEDVEIIKRKINDAVTTFGWFDEDYFNHEPGHMLNKNEMLKHGASYHEHRRYITQHIDLLSIYLKELDTVLEDIEKASSDVCLATESDNA
;
A
#
# COMPACT_ATOMS: atom_id res chain seq x y z
N MET A 1 1.02 -27.78 1.13
CA MET A 1 1.45 -26.59 0.35
C MET A 1 2.93 -26.73 0.09
N ASN A 2 3.40 -26.55 -1.14
CA ASN A 2 4.84 -26.62 -1.42
C ASN A 2 5.56 -25.38 -0.84
N TRP A 3 6.89 -25.42 -0.81
CA TRP A 3 7.69 -24.36 -0.21
C TRP A 3 7.59 -23.04 -0.99
N GLU A 4 7.41 -23.11 -2.32
CA GLU A 4 7.25 -21.96 -3.22
C GLU A 4 5.95 -21.20 -2.95
N THR A 5 4.81 -21.89 -2.88
CA THR A 5 3.52 -21.30 -2.53
C THR A 5 3.56 -20.71 -1.12
N LYS A 6 4.28 -21.33 -0.18
CA LYS A 6 4.46 -20.76 1.16
C LYS A 6 5.24 -19.44 1.11
N SER A 7 6.32 -19.38 0.34
CA SER A 7 7.10 -18.15 0.14
C SER A 7 6.24 -17.03 -0.44
N LEU A 8 5.47 -17.32 -1.51
CA LEU A 8 4.61 -16.31 -2.14
C LEU A 8 3.54 -15.76 -1.20
N ILE A 9 2.97 -16.61 -0.32
CA ILE A 9 2.04 -16.15 0.71
C ILE A 9 2.74 -15.24 1.72
N GLU A 10 3.95 -15.62 2.17
CA GLU A 10 4.74 -14.79 3.09
C GLU A 10 5.07 -13.42 2.47
N ASP A 11 5.35 -13.35 1.16
CA ASP A 11 5.58 -12.09 0.43
C ASP A 11 4.33 -11.21 0.41
N VAL A 12 3.16 -11.78 0.12
CA VAL A 12 1.88 -11.04 0.19
C VAL A 12 1.61 -10.52 1.61
N GLU A 13 1.89 -11.33 2.64
CA GLU A 13 1.71 -10.93 4.04
C GLU A 13 2.66 -9.79 4.44
N ILE A 14 3.90 -9.77 3.93
CA ILE A 14 4.84 -8.67 4.11
C ILE A 14 4.29 -7.39 3.48
N ILE A 15 3.85 -7.43 2.22
CA ILE A 15 3.31 -6.27 1.51
C ILE A 15 2.05 -5.74 2.22
N LYS A 16 1.16 -6.62 2.67
CA LYS A 16 -0.03 -6.23 3.43
C LYS A 16 0.30 -5.49 4.72
N ARG A 17 1.34 -5.92 5.45
CA ARG A 17 1.81 -5.22 6.65
C ARG A 17 2.34 -3.83 6.32
N LYS A 18 3.16 -3.71 5.27
CA LYS A 18 3.66 -2.42 4.79
C LYS A 18 2.53 -1.44 4.42
N ILE A 19 1.50 -1.93 3.72
CA ILE A 19 0.31 -1.14 3.40
C ILE A 19 -0.43 -0.72 4.67
N ASN A 20 -0.62 -1.64 5.62
CA ASN A 20 -1.28 -1.34 6.88
C ASN A 20 -0.53 -0.26 7.68
N ASP A 21 0.80 -0.30 7.69
CA ASP A 21 1.63 0.71 8.33
C ASP A 21 1.44 2.07 7.66
N ALA A 22 1.47 2.14 6.32
CA ALA A 22 1.24 3.37 5.56
C ALA A 22 -0.18 3.96 5.76
N VAL A 23 -1.20 3.10 5.84
CA VAL A 23 -2.58 3.51 6.15
C VAL A 23 -2.66 4.05 7.57
N THR A 24 -2.02 3.39 8.53
CA THR A 24 -2.02 3.80 9.93
C THR A 24 -1.36 5.17 10.10
N THR A 25 -0.19 5.38 9.50
CA THR A 25 0.51 6.67 9.60
C THR A 25 -0.27 7.79 8.93
N PHE A 26 -0.86 7.53 7.77
CA PHE A 26 -1.69 8.51 7.08
C PHE A 26 -2.98 8.84 7.85
N GLY A 27 -3.56 7.84 8.53
CA GLY A 27 -4.70 8.02 9.44
C GLY A 27 -4.36 8.94 10.62
N TRP A 28 -3.19 8.75 11.26
CA TRP A 28 -2.75 9.67 12.31
C TRP A 28 -2.56 11.10 11.81
N PHE A 29 -2.02 11.27 10.60
CA PHE A 29 -1.93 12.59 9.98
C PHE A 29 -3.32 13.23 9.79
N ASP A 30 -4.30 12.45 9.33
CA ASP A 30 -5.67 12.91 9.13
C ASP A 30 -6.33 13.31 10.46
N GLU A 31 -6.26 12.45 11.47
CA GLU A 31 -6.82 12.68 12.81
C GLU A 31 -6.19 13.88 13.52
N ASP A 32 -4.86 14.03 13.45
CA ASP A 32 -4.16 15.13 14.10
C ASP A 32 -4.47 16.48 13.45
N TYR A 33 -4.55 16.50 12.12
CA TYR A 33 -4.64 17.74 11.35
C TYR A 33 -6.07 18.17 11.04
N PHE A 34 -6.94 17.23 10.65
CA PHE A 34 -8.34 17.45 10.33
C PHE A 34 -9.25 17.08 11.51
N ASN A 35 -8.94 17.64 12.68
CA ASN A 35 -9.57 17.32 13.96
C ASN A 35 -10.90 18.05 14.25
N HIS A 36 -11.51 18.65 13.23
CA HIS A 36 -12.78 19.36 13.36
C HIS A 36 -13.93 18.55 12.76
N GLU A 37 -15.11 18.68 13.37
CA GLU A 37 -16.34 18.04 12.87
C GLU A 37 -16.65 18.46 11.41
N PRO A 38 -17.31 17.57 10.63
CA PRO A 38 -17.76 17.91 9.29
C PRO A 38 -18.60 19.19 9.25
N GLY A 39 -18.22 20.13 8.38
CA GLY A 39 -18.91 21.42 8.24
C GLY A 39 -18.36 22.54 9.12
N HIS A 40 -17.30 22.31 9.91
CA HIS A 40 -16.58 23.37 10.62
C HIS A 40 -16.06 24.43 9.63
N MET A 41 -16.41 25.70 9.89
CA MET A 41 -15.88 26.82 9.14
C MET A 41 -14.60 27.33 9.81
N LEU A 42 -13.48 27.27 9.08
CA LEU A 42 -12.20 27.74 9.58
C LEU A 42 -12.26 29.24 9.91
N ASN A 43 -11.79 29.60 11.10
CA ASN A 43 -11.54 30.99 11.44
C ASN A 43 -10.24 31.49 10.79
N LYS A 44 -10.00 32.81 10.85
CA LYS A 44 -8.83 33.43 10.21
C LYS A 44 -7.49 32.82 10.65
N ASN A 45 -7.33 32.47 11.93
CA ASN A 45 -6.08 31.92 12.44
C ASN A 45 -5.88 30.48 11.95
N GLU A 46 -6.96 29.69 11.89
CA GLU A 46 -6.93 28.33 11.34
C GLU A 46 -6.61 28.33 9.85
N MET A 47 -7.19 29.25 9.07
CA MET A 47 -6.86 29.43 7.65
C MET A 47 -5.38 29.79 7.45
N LEU A 48 -4.84 30.70 8.27
CA LEU A 48 -3.42 31.08 8.21
C LEU A 48 -2.50 29.92 8.58
N LYS A 49 -2.84 29.16 9.63
CA LYS A 49 -2.11 27.96 10.02
C LYS A 49 -2.13 26.93 8.90
N HIS A 50 -3.30 26.71 8.27
CA HIS A 50 -3.44 25.78 7.17
C HIS A 50 -2.57 26.17 5.97
N GLY A 51 -2.61 27.45 5.59
CA GLY A 51 -1.77 27.97 4.52
C GLY A 51 -0.27 27.84 4.82
N ALA A 52 0.15 28.09 6.06
CA ALA A 52 1.54 27.97 6.47
C ALA A 52 2.06 26.52 6.39
N SER A 53 1.22 25.53 6.72
CA SER A 53 1.59 24.11 6.70
C SER A 53 1.43 23.44 5.33
N TYR A 54 0.95 24.16 4.30
CA TYR A 54 0.64 23.60 2.98
C TYR A 54 1.80 22.79 2.35
N HIS A 55 3.02 23.34 2.37
CA HIS A 55 4.17 22.68 1.77
C HIS A 55 4.59 21.41 2.51
N GLU A 56 4.44 21.40 3.84
CA GLU A 56 4.74 20.23 4.67
C GLU A 56 3.74 19.11 4.39
N HIS A 57 2.44 19.42 4.33
CA HIS A 57 1.41 18.44 3.97
C HIS A 57 1.61 17.90 2.56
N ARG A 58 1.88 18.78 1.59
CA ARG A 58 2.12 18.35 0.21
C ARG A 58 3.29 17.37 0.15
N ARG A 59 4.40 17.65 0.86
CA ARG A 59 5.56 16.76 0.92
C ARG A 59 5.20 15.42 1.56
N TYR A 60 4.54 15.45 2.71
CA TYR A 60 4.13 14.25 3.43
C TYR A 60 3.21 13.35 2.59
N ILE A 61 2.20 13.95 1.94
CA ILE A 61 1.27 13.24 1.05
C ILE A 61 2.02 12.67 -0.16
N THR A 62 2.91 13.43 -0.80
CA THR A 62 3.71 12.91 -1.92
C THR A 62 4.57 11.71 -1.50
N GLN A 63 5.21 11.76 -0.33
CA GLN A 63 6.00 10.64 0.18
C GLN A 63 5.13 9.39 0.44
N HIS A 64 3.90 9.55 0.94
CA HIS A 64 2.97 8.43 1.11
C HIS A 64 2.52 7.84 -0.24
N ILE A 65 2.23 8.69 -1.22
CA ILE A 65 1.87 8.26 -2.58
C ILE A 65 3.04 7.48 -3.21
N ASP A 66 4.26 7.98 -3.09
CA ASP A 66 5.46 7.31 -3.62
C ASP A 66 5.65 5.93 -2.96
N LEU A 67 5.47 5.85 -1.64
CA LEU A 67 5.60 4.61 -0.89
C LEU A 67 4.53 3.58 -1.29
N LEU A 68 3.26 3.98 -1.35
CA LEU A 68 2.17 3.12 -1.81
C LEU A 68 2.37 2.66 -3.25
N SER A 69 2.91 3.53 -4.11
CA SER A 69 3.22 3.18 -5.50
C SER A 69 4.33 2.12 -5.61
N ILE A 70 5.29 2.10 -4.67
CA ILE A 70 6.29 1.02 -4.58
C ILE A 70 5.61 -0.28 -4.15
N TYR A 71 4.75 -0.26 -3.15
CA TYR A 71 4.06 -1.47 -2.67
C TYR A 71 3.12 -2.08 -3.72
N LEU A 72 2.48 -1.25 -4.54
CA LEU A 72 1.71 -1.74 -5.69
C LEU A 72 2.60 -2.49 -6.68
N LYS A 73 3.79 -1.97 -7.00
CA LYS A 73 4.74 -2.66 -7.90
C LYS A 73 5.28 -3.96 -7.29
N GLU A 74 5.53 -3.98 -5.98
CA GLU A 74 5.90 -5.22 -5.27
C GLU A 74 4.77 -6.25 -5.39
N LEU A 75 3.51 -5.83 -5.25
CA LEU A 75 2.35 -6.71 -5.39
C LEU A 75 2.20 -7.24 -6.83
N ASP A 76 2.38 -6.38 -7.84
CA ASP A 76 2.36 -6.79 -9.25
C ASP A 76 3.41 -7.87 -9.52
N THR A 77 4.61 -7.73 -8.94
CA THR A 77 5.69 -8.73 -9.08
C THR A 77 5.28 -10.08 -8.45
N VAL A 78 4.72 -10.06 -7.25
CA VAL A 78 4.25 -11.29 -6.59
C VAL A 78 3.11 -11.94 -7.37
N LEU A 79 2.22 -11.16 -7.98
CA LEU A 79 1.15 -11.66 -8.83
C LEU A 79 1.70 -12.35 -10.09
N GLU A 80 2.68 -11.76 -10.76
CA GLU A 80 3.36 -12.39 -11.90
C GLU A 80 4.02 -13.72 -11.52
N ASP A 81 4.62 -13.81 -10.34
CA ASP A 81 5.28 -15.04 -9.88
C ASP A 81 4.26 -16.12 -9.49
N ILE A 82 3.10 -15.74 -8.95
CA ILE A 82 1.96 -16.65 -8.75
C ILE A 82 1.46 -17.21 -10.08
N GLU A 83 1.30 -16.35 -11.10
CA GLU A 83 0.85 -16.76 -12.43
C GLU A 83 1.81 -17.76 -13.07
N LYS A 84 3.12 -17.48 -13.03
CA LYS A 84 4.16 -18.40 -13.54
C LYS A 84 4.13 -19.76 -12.81
N ALA A 85 4.07 -19.74 -11.48
CA ALA A 85 4.00 -20.97 -10.68
C ALA A 85 2.73 -21.78 -11.00
N SER A 86 1.61 -21.12 -11.30
CA SER A 86 0.38 -21.79 -11.71
C SER A 86 0.46 -22.37 -13.12
N SER A 87 1.16 -21.73 -14.06
CA SER A 87 1.32 -22.24 -15.42
C SER A 87 2.24 -23.46 -15.49
N ASP A 88 3.31 -23.48 -14.70
CA ASP A 88 4.29 -24.58 -14.70
C ASP A 88 3.68 -25.88 -14.15
N VAL A 89 2.78 -25.78 -13.17
CA VAL A 89 2.04 -26.94 -12.64
C VAL A 89 1.13 -27.57 -13.69
N CYS A 90 0.51 -26.77 -14.57
CA CYS A 90 -0.31 -27.30 -15.67
C CYS A 90 0.54 -28.10 -16.67
N LEU A 91 1.69 -27.57 -17.08
CA LEU A 91 2.56 -28.20 -18.07
C LEU A 91 3.17 -29.52 -17.57
N ALA A 92 3.51 -29.61 -16.29
CA ALA A 92 4.05 -30.84 -15.69
C ALA A 92 3.05 -32.02 -15.72
N THR A 93 1.74 -31.75 -15.70
CA THR A 93 0.72 -32.80 -15.68
C THR A 93 0.35 -33.37 -17.05
N GLU A 94 0.71 -32.67 -18.15
CA GLU A 94 0.43 -33.14 -19.52
C GLU A 94 1.54 -34.04 -20.10
N SER A 95 2.74 -34.06 -19.52
CA SER A 95 3.90 -34.77 -20.10
C SER A 95 4.02 -36.26 -19.73
N ASP A 96 3.19 -36.80 -18.84
CA ASP A 96 3.34 -38.18 -18.30
C ASP A 96 2.45 -39.24 -18.99
N ASN A 97 1.81 -38.91 -20.12
CA ASN A 97 1.08 -39.89 -20.96
C ASN A 97 1.71 -39.99 -22.36
N ALA A 98 2.81 -40.75 -22.50
CA ALA A 98 3.34 -41.23 -23.77
C ALA A 98 3.97 -42.63 -23.62
#